data_AF-A0A4R5A1T8-F1
#
_entry.id   AF-A0A4R5A1T8-F1
#
_cell.length_a   1.000
_cell.length_b   1.000
_cell.length_c   1.000
_cell.angle_alpha   90.00
_cell.angle_beta   90.00
_cell.angle_gamma   90.00
#
_symmetry.space_group_name_H-M   'P 1'
#
loop_
_entity.id
_entity.type
_entity.pdbx_description
1 polymer ?
#
loop_
_entity_poly.entity_id
_entity_poly.type
_entity_poly.pdbx_seq_one_letter_code
_entity_poly.pdbx_strand_id
1 'polypeptide(L)'
;MRLISVTVLGAALITAGMLAPATGGATGQDAVSVEPARARPGEKVRISVPGCKGRGRVAMSEAFTGHAVDGDATVKRDATPSTYPVVARCGSRKVTGEVQVAGRVAWPDLLPVDRRDR
;
A
#
# COMPACT_ATOMS: atom_id res chain seq x y z
N MET A 1 8.20 -6.45 69.37
CA MET A 1 9.09 -7.27 68.52
C MET A 1 8.25 -7.92 67.43
N ARG A 2 8.75 -7.93 66.18
CA ARG A 2 8.17 -8.44 64.90
C ARG A 2 7.58 -7.40 63.93
N LEU A 3 8.50 -6.62 63.37
CA LEU A 3 8.71 -6.24 61.95
C LEU A 3 8.47 -7.49 61.02
N ILE A 4 7.91 -7.52 59.80
CA ILE A 4 8.14 -6.74 58.56
C ILE A 4 7.06 -7.07 57.48
N SER A 5 6.63 -6.02 56.77
CA SER A 5 6.19 -5.86 55.37
C SER A 5 5.01 -6.64 54.75
N VAL A 6 3.97 -5.85 54.48
CA VAL A 6 3.05 -5.99 53.35
C VAL A 6 3.82 -5.59 52.08
N THR A 7 3.97 -6.49 51.10
CA THR A 7 4.34 -6.12 49.73
C THR A 7 3.29 -6.65 48.77
N VAL A 8 2.41 -5.74 48.36
CA VAL A 8 1.50 -5.92 47.23
C VAL A 8 2.39 -5.97 45.98
N LEU A 9 2.60 -7.16 45.40
CA LEU A 9 3.20 -7.24 44.06
C LEU A 9 2.15 -6.78 43.06
N GLY A 10 2.23 -5.49 42.73
CA GLY A 10 1.47 -4.83 41.70
C GLY A 10 1.77 -5.37 40.31
N ALA A 11 0.78 -5.14 39.45
CA ALA A 11 0.68 -5.57 38.07
C ALA A 11 1.92 -5.27 37.21
N ALA A 12 2.30 -6.23 36.37
CA ALA A 12 2.90 -5.95 35.08
C ALA A 12 1.96 -6.49 34.01
N LEU A 13 1.00 -5.64 33.59
CA LEU A 13 0.33 -5.81 32.31
C LEU A 13 1.40 -5.64 31.24
N ILE A 14 1.93 -6.75 30.72
CA ILE A 14 2.69 -6.71 29.47
C ILE A 14 1.67 -6.37 28.39
N THR A 15 1.56 -5.08 28.10
CA THR A 15 0.97 -4.57 26.87
C THR A 15 1.84 -5.09 25.73
N ALA A 16 1.48 -6.27 25.22
CA ALA A 16 2.03 -6.75 23.96
C ALA A 16 1.81 -5.62 22.95
N GLY A 17 2.92 -5.04 22.53
CA GLY A 17 2.95 -3.89 21.64
C GLY A 17 2.11 -4.19 20.41
N MET A 18 1.28 -3.20 20.06
CA MET A 18 0.69 -2.96 18.76
C MET A 18 0.93 -4.10 17.75
N LEU A 19 -0.08 -4.97 17.60
CA LEU A 19 -0.36 -5.48 16.28
C LEU A 19 -0.65 -4.25 15.43
N ALA A 20 0.36 -3.78 14.70
CA ALA A 20 0.18 -2.85 13.61
C ALA A 20 -0.98 -3.41 12.77
N PRO A 21 -2.09 -2.67 12.59
CA PRO A 21 -3.13 -3.15 11.72
C PRO A 21 -2.50 -3.28 10.33
N ALA A 22 -2.31 -4.53 9.93
CA ALA A 22 -2.01 -4.94 8.57
C ALA A 22 -3.15 -4.42 7.70
N THR A 23 -3.03 -3.15 7.28
CA THR A 23 -3.97 -2.48 6.40
C THR A 23 -3.39 -2.56 5.00
N GLY A 24 -3.58 -3.73 4.43
CA GLY A 24 -3.24 -4.06 3.05
C GLY A 24 -3.60 -5.52 2.86
N GLY A 25 -4.87 -5.78 2.55
CA GLY A 25 -5.40 -7.13 2.41
C GLY A 25 -4.55 -7.93 1.43
N ALA A 26 -3.78 -8.88 1.95
CA ALA A 26 -3.26 -9.99 1.16
C ALA A 26 -4.45 -10.89 0.81
N THR A 27 -5.27 -10.48 -0.14
CA THR A 27 -6.22 -11.39 -0.79
C THR A 27 -5.40 -12.45 -1.48
N GLY A 28 -5.49 -13.72 -1.05
CA GLY A 28 -5.21 -14.95 -1.81
C GLY A 28 -3.87 -15.09 -2.55
N GLN A 29 -3.24 -16.26 -2.41
CA GLN A 29 -2.04 -16.65 -3.18
C GLN A 29 -2.23 -16.64 -4.71
N ASP A 30 -3.45 -16.37 -5.19
CA ASP A 30 -3.84 -16.24 -6.60
C ASP A 30 -4.24 -14.82 -7.03
N ALA A 31 -4.09 -13.79 -6.19
CA ALA A 31 -4.51 -12.43 -6.53
C ALA A 31 -3.53 -11.68 -7.43
N VAL A 32 -4.00 -10.59 -8.03
CA VAL A 32 -3.14 -9.68 -8.79
C VAL A 32 -2.20 -8.97 -7.81
N SER A 33 -0.90 -9.11 -8.02
CA SER A 33 0.15 -8.41 -7.29
C SER A 33 0.56 -7.17 -8.06
N VAL A 34 0.65 -6.03 -7.37
CA VAL A 34 1.07 -4.74 -7.92
C VAL A 34 2.26 -4.24 -7.13
N GLU A 35 3.34 -3.89 -7.81
CA GLU A 35 4.58 -3.40 -7.22
C GLU A 35 5.02 -2.07 -7.87
N PRO A 36 5.16 -0.97 -7.11
CA PRO A 36 4.79 -0.86 -5.70
C PRO A 36 3.27 -0.94 -5.48
N ALA A 37 2.84 -1.49 -4.35
CA ALA A 37 1.42 -1.55 -3.98
C ALA A 37 0.81 -0.16 -3.73
N ARG A 38 1.65 0.83 -3.39
CA ARG A 38 1.29 2.25 -3.26
C ARG A 38 2.15 3.07 -4.22
N ALA A 39 1.51 3.74 -5.17
CA ALA A 39 2.16 4.50 -6.23
C ALA A 39 1.66 5.95 -6.30
N ARG A 40 2.49 6.86 -6.77
CA ARG A 40 2.13 8.26 -7.00
C ARG A 40 1.48 8.45 -8.38
N PRO A 41 0.68 9.51 -8.59
CA PRO A 41 0.24 9.88 -9.92
C PRO A 41 1.43 10.05 -10.89
N GLY A 42 1.37 9.39 -12.05
CA GLY A 42 2.45 9.37 -13.05
C GLY A 42 3.54 8.31 -12.82
N GLU A 43 3.48 7.55 -11.74
CA GLU A 43 4.46 6.49 -11.45
C GLU A 43 4.17 5.21 -12.25
N LYS A 44 5.22 4.43 -12.53
CA LYS A 44 5.11 3.12 -13.16
C LYS A 44 4.95 2.05 -12.09
N VAL A 45 4.05 1.10 -12.34
CA VAL A 45 3.83 -0.07 -11.50
C VAL A 45 3.99 -1.33 -12.34
N ARG A 46 4.51 -2.38 -11.71
CA ARG A 46 4.60 -3.72 -12.27
C ARG A 46 3.45 -4.57 -11.71
N ILE A 47 2.80 -5.30 -12.59
CA ILE A 47 1.65 -6.14 -12.32
C ILE A 47 2.04 -7.59 -12.61
N SER A 48 1.90 -8.43 -11.59
CA SER A 48 2.13 -9.86 -11.67
C SER A 48 0.85 -10.60 -11.30
N VAL A 49 0.48 -11.60 -12.10
CA VAL A 49 -0.67 -12.46 -11.82
C VAL A 49 -0.17 -13.89 -11.71
N PRO A 50 0.12 -14.38 -10.49
CA PRO A 50 0.52 -15.76 -10.26
C PRO A 50 -0.46 -16.75 -10.89
N GLY A 51 0.04 -17.87 -11.40
CA GLY A 51 -0.80 -18.91 -12.03
C GLY A 51 -1.38 -18.55 -13.41
N CYS A 52 -1.20 -17.34 -13.91
CA CYS A 52 -1.69 -16.90 -15.21
C CYS A 52 -0.61 -17.12 -16.30
N LYS A 53 -0.63 -18.23 -17.05
CA LYS A 53 0.38 -18.50 -18.10
C LYS A 53 -0.07 -17.99 -19.48
N GLY A 54 0.86 -17.43 -20.27
CA GLY A 54 0.62 -16.99 -21.66
C GLY A 54 0.90 -15.51 -21.93
N ARG A 55 1.00 -15.15 -23.23
CA ARG A 55 1.16 -13.77 -23.73
C ARG A 55 -0.23 -13.14 -23.91
N GLY A 56 -0.78 -12.58 -22.85
CA GLY A 56 -2.14 -12.00 -22.89
C GLY A 56 -2.65 -11.48 -21.55
N ARG A 57 -1.76 -11.17 -20.62
CA ARG A 57 -2.12 -10.69 -19.27
C ARG A 57 -2.53 -9.23 -19.36
N VAL A 58 -3.76 -9.00 -19.83
CA VAL A 58 -4.36 -7.66 -19.80
C VAL A 58 -4.86 -7.43 -18.37
N ALA A 59 -4.26 -6.46 -17.68
CA ALA A 59 -4.76 -5.94 -16.42
C ALA A 59 -5.28 -4.52 -16.62
N MET A 60 -6.39 -4.21 -15.96
CA MET A 60 -7.14 -2.97 -16.14
C MET A 60 -7.44 -2.36 -14.77
N SER A 61 -7.32 -1.04 -14.69
CA SER A 61 -7.73 -0.24 -13.54
C SER A 61 -8.08 1.17 -14.01
N GLU A 62 -9.04 1.82 -13.35
CA GLU A 62 -9.39 3.21 -13.63
C GLU A 62 -8.25 4.18 -13.33
N ALA A 63 -7.32 3.78 -12.44
CA ALA A 63 -6.12 4.54 -12.11
C ALA A 63 -5.04 4.50 -13.19
N PHE A 64 -5.13 3.63 -14.21
CA PHE A 64 -4.08 3.48 -15.21
C PHE A 64 -4.36 4.29 -16.48
N THR A 65 -3.32 4.79 -17.14
CA THR A 65 -3.44 5.52 -18.43
C THR A 65 -3.92 4.63 -19.59
N GLY A 66 -4.03 3.32 -19.36
CA GLY A 66 -4.47 2.31 -20.31
C GLY A 66 -4.41 0.92 -19.68
N HIS A 67 -4.41 -0.12 -20.52
CA HIS A 67 -4.17 -1.49 -20.05
C HIS A 67 -2.71 -1.68 -19.69
N ALA A 68 -2.45 -2.58 -18.74
CA ALA A 68 -1.10 -3.05 -18.51
C ALA A 68 -0.60 -3.86 -19.71
N VAL A 69 0.60 -3.55 -20.19
CA VAL A 69 1.26 -4.22 -21.31
C VAL A 69 2.50 -4.90 -20.78
N ASP A 70 2.66 -6.20 -21.05
CA ASP A 70 3.78 -7.01 -20.55
C ASP A 70 3.99 -6.98 -19.03
N GLY A 71 2.93 -6.65 -18.28
CA GLY A 71 2.97 -6.53 -16.83
C GLY A 71 3.41 -5.16 -16.34
N ASP A 72 3.55 -4.14 -17.18
CA ASP A 72 3.79 -2.77 -16.74
C ASP A 72 2.58 -1.88 -17.00
N ALA A 73 2.27 -0.99 -16.04
CA ALA A 73 1.23 0.02 -16.16
C ALA A 73 1.73 1.37 -15.61
N THR A 74 1.13 2.47 -16.07
CA THR A 74 1.42 3.81 -15.54
C THR A 74 0.17 4.38 -14.88
N VAL A 75 0.31 4.88 -13.65
CA VAL A 75 -0.77 5.56 -12.93
C VAL A 75 -1.04 6.91 -13.60
N LYS A 76 -2.30 7.25 -13.83
CA LYS A 76 -2.70 8.54 -14.40
C LYS A 76 -2.17 9.70 -13.54
N ARG A 77 -1.77 10.79 -14.18
CA ARG A 77 -1.22 11.99 -13.50
C ARG A 77 -2.29 12.74 -12.68
N ASP A 78 -3.54 12.56 -13.05
CA ASP A 78 -4.73 13.14 -12.43
C ASP A 78 -5.52 12.12 -11.60
N ALA A 79 -4.98 10.91 -11.37
CA ALA A 79 -5.62 9.93 -10.50
C ALA A 79 -5.85 10.52 -9.10
N THR A 80 -7.10 10.50 -8.66
CA THR A 80 -7.47 10.93 -7.31
C THR A 80 -6.82 10.01 -6.28
N PRO A 81 -6.32 10.52 -5.14
CA PRO A 81 -5.80 9.68 -4.08
C PRO A 81 -6.89 8.73 -3.54
N SER A 82 -6.75 7.43 -3.80
CA SER A 82 -7.70 6.39 -3.39
C SER A 82 -7.10 4.99 -3.59
N THR A 83 -7.80 3.96 -3.16
CA THR A 83 -7.53 2.57 -3.53
C THR A 83 -8.35 2.22 -4.77
N TYR A 84 -7.69 1.68 -5.79
CA TYR A 84 -8.31 1.29 -7.05
C TYR A 84 -8.21 -0.23 -7.26
N PRO A 85 -9.31 -0.89 -7.67
CA PRO A 85 -9.24 -2.29 -8.05
C PRO A 85 -8.45 -2.45 -9.34
N VAL A 86 -7.67 -3.53 -9.41
CA VAL A 86 -6.96 -3.99 -10.60
C VAL A 86 -7.56 -5.33 -11.00
N VAL A 87 -8.12 -5.39 -12.21
CA VAL A 87 -8.74 -6.61 -12.74
C VAL A 87 -7.87 -7.16 -13.86
N ALA A 88 -7.40 -8.39 -13.69
CA ALA A 88 -6.70 -9.13 -14.72
C ALA A 88 -7.57 -10.25 -15.30
N ARG A 89 -7.45 -10.47 -16.62
CA ARG A 89 -8.05 -11.62 -17.30
C ARG A 89 -7.00 -12.69 -17.60
N CYS A 90 -7.30 -13.91 -17.18
CA CYS A 90 -6.47 -15.10 -17.33
C CYS A 90 -7.25 -16.19 -18.06
N GLY A 91 -7.31 -16.10 -19.39
CA GLY A 91 -8.21 -16.92 -20.20
C GLY A 91 -9.67 -16.64 -19.83
N SER A 92 -10.39 -17.65 -19.35
CA SER A 92 -11.77 -17.53 -18.89
C SER A 92 -11.92 -16.98 -17.46
N ARG A 93 -10.83 -16.93 -16.68
CA ARG A 93 -10.87 -16.49 -15.27
C ARG A 93 -10.60 -14.99 -15.15
N LYS A 94 -11.27 -14.36 -14.19
CA LYS A 94 -10.96 -13.02 -13.72
C LYS A 94 -10.26 -13.12 -12.38
N VAL A 95 -9.21 -12.33 -12.21
CA VAL A 95 -8.45 -12.23 -10.96
C VAL A 95 -8.38 -10.76 -10.58
N THR A 96 -8.54 -10.47 -9.30
CA THR A 96 -8.54 -9.10 -8.79
C THR A 96 -7.38 -8.88 -7.82
N GLY A 97 -6.95 -7.63 -7.74
CA GLY A 97 -6.06 -7.08 -6.72
C GLY A 97 -6.30 -5.59 -6.62
N GLU A 98 -5.40 -4.86 -5.96
CA GLU A 98 -5.59 -3.44 -5.70
C GLU A 98 -4.28 -2.67 -5.86
N VAL A 99 -4.40 -1.38 -6.17
CA VAL A 99 -3.30 -0.41 -6.14
C VAL A 99 -3.76 0.83 -5.39
N GLN A 100 -2.89 1.36 -4.53
CA GLN A 100 -3.17 2.57 -3.78
C GLN A 100 -2.49 3.77 -4.44
N VAL A 101 -3.28 4.76 -4.86
CA VAL A 101 -2.77 6.03 -5.37
C VAL A 101 -2.54 6.97 -4.19
N ALA A 102 -1.28 7.33 -3.97
CA ALA A 102 -0.89 8.24 -2.91
C ALA A 102 -1.37 9.67 -3.18
N GLY A 103 -1.67 10.40 -2.10
CA GLY A 103 -1.84 11.85 -2.14
C GLY A 103 -0.60 12.53 -2.72
N ARG A 104 -0.80 13.66 -3.43
CA ARG A 104 0.31 14.56 -3.71
C ARG A 104 0.82 15.07 -2.36
N VAL A 105 2.06 14.71 -2.01
CA VAL A 105 2.77 15.36 -0.91
C VAL A 105 3.12 16.76 -1.41
N ALA A 106 2.23 17.72 -1.17
CA ALA A 106 2.65 19.11 -1.13
C ALA A 106 3.54 19.20 0.10
N TRP A 107 4.86 19.14 -0.08
CA TRP A 107 5.77 19.50 1.00
C TRP A 107 5.41 20.95 1.36
N PRO A 108 4.93 21.23 2.58
CA PRO A 108 4.88 22.60 3.06
C PRO A 108 6.33 23.09 3.02
N ASP A 109 6.56 24.27 2.47
CA ASP A 109 7.88 24.88 2.37
C ASP A 109 8.65 24.75 3.71
N LEU A 110 9.51 23.74 3.82
CA LEU A 110 10.49 23.59 4.90
C LEU A 110 11.73 24.43 4.59
N LEU A 111 11.55 25.58 3.94
CA LEU A 111 12.61 26.57 3.87
C LEU A 111 12.70 27.19 5.26
N PRO A 112 13.81 26.99 6.01
CA PRO A 112 14.03 27.79 7.20
C PRO A 112 14.02 29.25 6.76
N VAL A 113 13.09 30.03 7.31
CA VAL A 113 13.14 31.48 7.20
C VAL A 113 14.38 31.88 7.98
N ASP A 114 15.48 32.07 7.27
CA ASP A 114 16.74 32.58 7.82
C ASP A 114 16.48 34.03 8.24
N ARG A 115 15.90 34.21 9.42
CA ARG A 115 15.73 35.52 10.04
C ARG A 115 17.06 35.86 10.71
N ARG A 116 18.04 36.18 9.87
CA ARG A 116 19.17 37.02 10.23
C ARG A 116 19.10 38.28 9.38
N ASP A 117 18.59 39.33 10.00
CA ASP A 117 18.83 40.74 9.70
C ASP A 117 17.87 41.52 10.63
N ARG A 118 18.25 42.53 11.40
CA ARG A 118 19.51 43.08 11.90
C ARG A 118 19.09 43.98 13.07
#